data_AF-A0A832Z0A3-F1
#
_entry.id   AF-A0A832Z0A3-F1
#
_cell.length_a   1.000
_cell.length_b   1.000
_cell.length_c   1.000
_cell.angle_alpha   90.00
_cell.angle_beta   90.00
_cell.angle_gamma   90.00
#
_symmetry.space_group_name_H-M   'P 1'
#
loop_
_entity.id
_entity.type
_entity.pdbx_description
1 polymer ?
#
loop_
_entity_poly.entity_id
_entity_poly.type
_entity_poly.pdbx_seq_one_letter_code
_entity_poly.pdbx_strand_id
1 'polypeptide(L)' 'MLDEHNLVKSGVLRVAELMAIAAKTAPKARGIDNIEVKVVTERDELERLAKVKEELASEYGAFLSRDAKSVRESDAVV' A
#
# COMPACT_ATOMS: atom_id res chain seq x y z
N MET A 1 -15.32 -15.63 18.62
CA MET A 1 -16.10 -14.80 17.68
C MET A 1 -15.17 -13.67 17.26
N LEU A 2 -15.01 -13.42 15.96
CA LEU A 2 -14.27 -12.25 15.49
C LEU A 2 -15.23 -11.06 15.48
N ASP A 3 -14.82 -9.93 16.05
CA ASP A 3 -15.52 -8.67 15.83
C ASP A 3 -15.25 -8.13 14.42
N GLU A 4 -16.09 -7.21 13.98
CA GLU A 4 -16.05 -6.62 12.64
C GLU A 4 -14.68 -6.01 12.29
N HIS A 5 -14.05 -5.33 13.24
CA HIS A 5 -12.75 -4.70 13.00
C HIS A 5 -11.67 -5.74 12.70
N ASN A 6 -11.59 -6.80 13.49
CA ASN A 6 -10.66 -7.90 13.25
C ASN A 6 -10.98 -8.69 11.96
N LEU A 7 -12.26 -8.83 11.62
CA LEU A 7 -12.69 -9.46 10.36
C LEU A 7 -12.24 -8.66 9.15
N VAL A 8 -12.44 -7.34 9.14
CA VAL A 8 -12.02 -6.45 8.05
C VAL A 8 -10.50 -6.43 7.93
N LYS A 9 -9.77 -6.24 9.04
CA LYS A 9 -8.30 -6.18 9.03
C LYS A 9 -7.67 -7.45 8.48
N SER A 10 -8.15 -8.63 8.90
CA SER A 10 -7.65 -9.90 8.37
C SER A 10 -8.00 -10.11 6.90
N GLY A 11 -9.19 -9.68 6.46
CA GLY A 11 -9.60 -9.71 5.05
C GLY A 11 -8.72 -8.82 4.16
N VAL A 12 -8.42 -7.59 4.61
CA VAL A 12 -7.51 -6.66 3.90
C VAL A 12 -6.12 -7.27 3.74
N LEU A 13 -5.54 -7.84 4.80
CA LEU A 13 -4.24 -8.51 4.74
C LEU A 13 -4.26 -9.67 3.74
N ARG A 14 -5.32 -10.48 3.73
CA ARG A 14 -5.46 -11.59 2.78
C ARG A 14 -5.50 -11.11 1.33
N VAL A 15 -6.20 -10.01 1.06
CA VAL A 15 -6.24 -9.41 -0.28
C VAL A 15 -4.86 -8.86 -0.67
N ALA A 16 -4.17 -8.21 0.27
CA ALA A 16 -2.83 -7.69 0.05
C ALA A 16 -1.81 -8.79 -0.31
N GLU A 17 -1.86 -9.94 0.38
CA GLU A 17 -1.08 -11.13 0.04
C GLU A 17 -1.33 -11.58 -1.41
N LEU A 18 -2.60 -11.65 -1.82
CA LEU A 18 -2.97 -12.06 -3.18
C LEU A 18 -2.53 -11.05 -4.23
N MET A 19 -2.62 -9.76 -3.95
CA MET A 19 -2.11 -8.69 -4.83
C MET A 19 -0.58 -8.80 -5.01
N ALA A 20 0.15 -9.04 -3.92
CA ALA A 20 1.59 -9.22 -3.96
C ALA A 20 1.99 -10.45 -4.79
N ILE A 21 1.31 -11.58 -4.59
CA ILE A 21 1.52 -12.80 -5.38
C ILE A 21 1.25 -12.51 -6.87
N ALA A 22 0.11 -11.89 -7.20
CA ALA A 22 -0.25 -11.57 -8.58
C ALA A 22 0.83 -10.71 -9.26
N ALA A 23 1.35 -9.70 -8.56
CA ALA A 23 2.42 -8.84 -9.07
C ALA A 23 3.72 -9.63 -9.30
N LYS A 24 4.10 -10.55 -8.39
CA LYS A 24 5.32 -11.36 -8.49
C LYS A 24 5.23 -12.47 -9.53
N THR A 25 4.05 -13.03 -9.76
CA THR A 25 3.85 -14.11 -10.74
C THR A 25 3.49 -13.62 -12.14
N ALA A 26 3.19 -12.32 -12.32
CA ALA A 26 2.89 -11.76 -13.62
C ALA A 26 4.04 -11.99 -14.63
N PRO A 27 3.77 -12.13 -15.94
CA PRO A 27 4.83 -12.21 -16.94
C PRO A 27 5.63 -10.89 -16.97
N LYS A 28 6.95 -10.95 -16.81
CA LYS A 28 7.85 -9.80 -16.90
C LYS A 28 8.76 -9.88 -18.11
N ALA A 29 9.29 -8.72 -18.52
CA ALA A 29 10.23 -8.64 -19.63
C ALA A 29 11.41 -9.62 -19.41
N ARG A 30 11.61 -10.52 -20.39
CA ARG A 30 12.66 -11.55 -20.36
C ARG A 30 12.60 -12.50 -19.15
N GLY A 31 11.45 -12.61 -18.47
CA GLY A 31 11.32 -13.42 -17.25
C GLY A 31 12.10 -12.87 -16.05
N ILE A 32 12.59 -11.63 -16.12
CA ILE A 32 13.34 -11.01 -15.03
C ILE A 32 12.36 -10.25 -14.14
N ASP A 33 12.33 -10.63 -12.87
CA ASP A 33 11.50 -9.96 -11.88
C ASP A 33 12.28 -8.83 -11.19
N ASN A 34 12.00 -7.60 -11.58
CA ASN A 34 12.70 -6.40 -11.14
C ASN A 34 11.94 -5.58 -10.10
N ILE A 35 10.88 -6.14 -9.49
CA ILE A 35 10.07 -5.45 -8.48
C ILE A 35 10.20 -6.10 -7.11
N GLU A 36 10.17 -5.27 -6.08
CA GLU A 36 9.93 -5.65 -4.69
C GLU A 36 8.50 -5.24 -4.32
N VAL A 37 7.82 -6.04 -3.50
CA VAL A 37 6.47 -5.72 -3.00
C VAL A 37 6.55 -5.66 -1.48
N LYS A 38 5.92 -4.64 -0.88
CA LYS A 38 5.80 -4.49 0.57
C LYS A 38 4.37 -4.14 0.91
N VAL A 39 3.85 -4.79 1.95
CA VAL A 39 2.55 -4.44 2.52
C VAL A 39 2.81 -3.63 3.78
N VAL A 40 2.34 -2.38 3.80
CA VAL A 40 2.46 -1.47 4.94
C VAL A 40 1.13 -1.41 5.65
N THR A 41 1.12 -1.78 6.94
CA THR A 41 -0.11 -1.77 7.77
C THR A 41 0.06 -1.03 9.09
N GLU A 42 1.30 -0.80 9.52
CA GLU A 42 1.57 -0.09 10.77
C GLU A 42 1.26 1.39 10.62
N ARG A 43 0.58 1.94 11.63
CA ARG A 43 0.04 3.32 11.58
C ARG A 43 1.13 4.38 11.44
N ASP A 44 2.27 4.17 12.09
CA ASP A 44 3.42 5.06 12.03
C ASP A 44 4.14 4.97 10.67
N GLU A 45 4.18 3.79 10.05
CA GLU A 45 4.72 3.59 8.70
C GLU A 45 3.84 4.25 7.64
N LEU A 46 2.52 4.09 7.73
CA LEU A 46 1.54 4.76 6.86
C LEU A 46 1.66 6.28 6.96
N GLU A 47 1.82 6.82 8.17
CA GLU A 47 2.02 8.26 8.35
C GLU A 47 3.33 8.74 7.73
N ARG A 48 4.44 7.99 7.90
CA ARG A 48 5.71 8.31 7.25
C ARG A 48 5.58 8.33 5.73
N LEU A 49 4.90 7.34 5.15
CA LEU A 49 4.67 7.26 3.72
C LEU A 49 3.80 8.43 3.21
N ALA A 50 2.72 8.75 3.92
CA ALA A 50 1.85 9.87 3.59
C ALA A 50 2.59 11.21 3.63
N LYS A 51 3.40 11.44 4.65
CA LYS A 51 4.19 12.67 4.80
C LYS A 51 5.16 12.86 3.64
N VAL A 52 5.89 11.81 3.26
CA VAL A 52 6.80 11.88 2.09
C VAL A 52 6.02 12.21 0.81
N LYS A 53 4.81 11.65 0.62
CA LYS A 53 3.95 12.01 -0.52
C LYS A 53 3.52 13.48 -0.48
N GLU A 54 3.18 14.03 0.68
CA GLU A 54 2.85 15.45 0.85
C GLU A 54 4.03 16.35 0.50
N GLU A 55 5.23 16.01 0.96
CA GLU A 55 6.48 16.74 0.68
C GLU A 55 6.78 16.76 -0.83
N LEU A 56 6.53 15.65 -1.53
CA LEU A 56 6.75 15.54 -2.98
C LEU A 56 5.69 16.27 -3.83
N ALA A 57 4.55 16.66 -3.25
CA ALA A 57 3.46 17.27 -4.00
C ALA A 57 3.84 18.62 -4.64
N SER A 58 4.75 19.38 -4.03
CA SER A 58 5.23 20.64 -4.61
C SER A 58 6.07 20.44 -5.87
N GLU A 59 6.75 19.30 -5.99
CA GLU A 59 7.63 18.99 -7.13
C GLU A 59 6.90 18.22 -8.23
N TYR A 60 6.08 17.25 -7.85
CA TYR A 60 5.46 16.29 -8.78
C TYR A 60 3.96 16.51 -8.99
N GLY A 61 3.32 17.39 -8.21
CA GLY A 61 1.94 17.85 -8.42
C GLY A 61 1.01 17.62 -7.23
N ALA A 62 0.00 18.48 -7.11
CA ALA A 62 -0.93 18.55 -5.98
C ALA A 62 -1.78 17.29 -5.75
N PHE A 63 -1.90 16.40 -6.74
CA PHE A 63 -2.61 15.12 -6.57
C PHE A 63 -1.92 14.22 -5.53
N LEU A 64 -0.61 14.36 -5.32
CA LEU A 64 0.11 13.61 -4.29
C LEU A 64 -0.35 13.97 -2.87
N SER A 65 -0.78 15.21 -2.60
CA SER A 65 -1.36 15.58 -1.30
C SER A 65 -2.69 14.87 -1.04
N ARG A 66 -3.52 14.69 -2.07
CA ARG A 66 -4.75 13.88 -1.98
C ARG A 66 -4.42 12.41 -1.71
N ASP A 67 -3.43 11.89 -2.41
CA ASP A 67 -3.04 10.49 -2.27
C ASP A 67 -2.36 10.21 -0.93
N ALA A 68 -1.66 11.19 -0.35
CA ALA A 68 -1.13 11.10 1.00
C ALA A 68 -2.24 10.94 2.04
N LYS A 69 -3.32 11.72 1.93
CA LYS A 69 -4.50 11.55 2.78
C LYS A 69 -5.08 10.15 2.64
N SER A 70 -5.17 9.63 1.41
CA SER A 70 -5.66 8.27 1.16
C SER A 70 -4.78 7.21 1.82
N VAL A 71 -3.45 7.33 1.73
CA VAL A 71 -2.48 6.45 2.42
C VAL A 71 -2.69 6.51 3.93
N ARG A 72 -2.80 7.71 4.50
CA ARG A 72 -3.01 7.92 5.93
C ARG A 72 -4.30 7.27 6.43
N GLU A 73 -5.36 7.30 5.63
CA GLU A 73 -6.67 6.75 6.01
C GLU A 73 -6.83 5.25 5.69
N SER A 74 -5.85 4.62 5.03
CA SER A 74 -5.92 3.21 4.65
C SER A 74 -5.58 2.26 5.80
N ASP A 75 -6.16 1.05 5.77
CA ASP A 75 -5.79 -0.07 6.65
C ASP A 75 -4.50 -0.76 6.19
N ALA A 76 -4.24 -0.77 4.88
CA ALA A 76 -3.03 -1.29 4.28
C ALA A 76 -2.72 -0.59 2.94
N VAL A 77 -1.44 -0.51 2.60
CA VAL A 77 -0.95 -0.12 1.26
C VAL A 77 -0.05 -1.25 0.74
N VAL A 78 -0.20 -1.58 -0.54
CA VAL A 78 0.51 -2.67 -1.24
C VAL A 78 1.29 -2.13 -2.44
#